data_AF-A0A7Y0SFH7-F1
#
_entry.id   AF-A0A7Y0SFH7-F1
#
_cell.length_a   1.000
_cell.length_b   1.000
_cell.length_c   1.000
_cell.angle_alpha   90.00
_cell.angle_beta   90.00
_cell.angle_gamma   90.00
#
_symmetry.space_group_name_H-M   'P 1'
#
loop_
_entity.id
_entity.type
_entity.pdbx_description
1 polymer ?
#
loop_
_entity_poly.entity_id
_entity_poly.type
_entity_poly.pdbx_seq_one_letter_code
_entity_poly.pdbx_strand_id
1 'polypeptide(L)' 'MKPTVEILTDILAEVRPLIGQGKVADYIPALAKVPSNKLGIAVYTNEGEVIKAGDADEPFSIQSISKA' A
#
# COMPACT_ATOMS: atom_id res chain seq x y z
N MET A 1 5.76 -11.11 -18.07
CA MET A 1 4.93 -9.94 -18.44
C MET A 1 5.29 -8.83 -17.48
N LYS A 2 5.59 -7.63 -17.98
CA LYS A 2 5.94 -6.49 -17.12
C LYS A 2 4.65 -5.92 -16.52
N PRO A 3 4.58 -5.65 -15.21
CA PRO A 3 3.42 -4.99 -14.63
C PRO A 3 3.23 -3.62 -15.26
N THR A 4 1.99 -3.16 -15.34
CA THR A 4 1.64 -1.84 -15.85
C THR A 4 0.88 -1.07 -14.78
N VAL A 5 0.76 0.25 -14.95
CA VAL A 5 -0.03 1.09 -14.05
C VAL A 5 -1.49 0.64 -14.05
N GLU A 6 -2.01 0.20 -15.20
CA GLU A 6 -3.38 -0.32 -15.35
C GLU A 6 -3.59 -1.55 -14.48
N ILE A 7 -2.68 -2.54 -14.55
CA ILE A 7 -2.78 -3.76 -13.72
C ILE A 7 -2.76 -3.43 -12.23
N LEU A 8 -1.88 -2.52 -11.79
CA LEU A 8 -1.84 -2.12 -10.39
C LEU A 8 -3.12 -1.38 -9.99
N THR A 9 -3.68 -0.57 -10.88
CA THR A 9 -4.94 0.16 -10.65
C THR A 9 -6.12 -0.80 -10.55
N ASP A 10 -6.18 -1.83 -11.40
CA ASP A 10 -7.21 -2.87 -11.38
C ASP A 10 -7.16 -3.68 -10.09
N ILE A 11 -5.95 -4.06 -9.63
CA ILE A 11 -5.76 -4.72 -8.33
C ILE A 11 -6.31 -3.84 -7.21
N LEU A 12 -5.98 -2.54 -7.20
CA LEU A 12 -6.49 -1.61 -6.19
C LEU A 12 -8.02 -1.50 -6.26
N ALA A 13 -8.61 -1.48 -7.45
CA ALA A 13 -10.06 -1.43 -7.62
C ALA A 13 -10.75 -2.70 -7.10
N GLU A 14 -10.16 -3.87 -7.35
CA GLU A 14 -10.68 -5.17 -6.92
C GLU A 14 -10.66 -5.32 -5.40
N VAL A 15 -9.60 -4.86 -4.73
CA VAL A 15 -9.44 -5.04 -3.28
C VAL A 15 -9.99 -3.87 -2.45
N ARG A 16 -10.22 -2.69 -3.03
CA ARG A 16 -10.81 -1.54 -2.33
C ARG A 16 -12.12 -1.85 -1.60
N PRO A 17 -13.06 -2.65 -2.14
CA PRO A 17 -14.27 -3.06 -1.43
C PRO A 17 -14.03 -3.85 -0.14
N LEU A 18 -12.83 -4.39 0.07
CA LEU A 18 -12.46 -5.10 1.30
C LEU A 18 -12.08 -4.13 2.44
N ILE A 19 -11.90 -2.83 2.15
CA ILE A 19 -11.64 -1.82 3.17
C ILE A 19 -12.79 -1.81 4.19
N GLY A 20 -12.43 -1.81 5.48
CA GLY A 20 -13.37 -1.88 6.59
C GLY A 20 -13.57 -3.27 7.17
N GLN A 21 -13.06 -4.33 6.53
CA GLN A 21 -13.05 -5.68 7.12
C GLN A 21 -11.93 -5.88 8.16
N GLY A 22 -10.96 -4.95 8.23
CA GLY A 22 -9.87 -4.94 9.20
C GLY A 22 -9.87 -3.72 10.12
N LYS A 23 -8.91 -3.67 11.05
CA LYS A 23 -8.71 -2.55 11.99
C LYS A 23 -7.25 -2.09 11.95
N VAL A 24 -7.04 -0.77 11.94
CA VAL A 24 -5.69 -0.19 12.13
C VAL A 24 -5.15 -0.51 13.53
N ALA A 25 -3.82 -0.55 13.66
CA ALA A 25 -3.17 -0.77 14.94
C ALA A 25 -3.51 0.38 15.91
N ASP A 26 -4.03 0.05 17.08
CA ASP A 26 -4.51 1.03 18.07
C ASP A 26 -3.68 1.06 19.37
N TYR A 27 -2.81 0.07 19.58
CA TYR A 27 -1.91 0.03 20.74
C TYR A 27 -0.80 1.11 20.70
N ILE A 28 -0.54 1.71 19.53
CA ILE A 28 0.31 2.90 19.37
C ILE A 28 -0.57 4.11 19.03
N PRO A 29 -0.64 5.15 19.87
CA PRO A 29 -1.56 6.28 19.67
C PRO A 29 -1.41 7.03 18.35
N ALA A 30 -0.20 7.07 17.77
CA ALA A 30 0.04 7.68 16.48
C ALA A 30 -0.58 6.87 15.32
N LEU A 31 -0.54 5.54 15.40
CA LEU A 31 -1.10 4.64 14.38
C LEU A 31 -2.62 4.59 14.43
N ALA A 32 -3.20 4.70 15.63
CA ALA A 32 -4.64 4.71 15.84
C ALA A 32 -5.36 5.86 15.10
N LYS A 33 -4.63 6.93 14.76
CA LYS A 33 -5.14 8.13 14.09
C LYS A 33 -5.03 8.09 12.56
N VAL A 34 -4.40 7.05 12.00
CA VAL A 34 -4.18 6.94 10.55
C VAL A 34 -5.49 6.51 9.87
N PRO A 35 -5.90 7.15 8.75
CA PRO A 35 -7.07 6.73 7.99
C PRO A 35 -6.94 5.29 7.49
N SER A 36 -7.94 4.45 7.76
CA SER A 36 -7.95 3.03 7.39
C SER A 36 -8.20 2.76 5.90
N ASN A 37 -8.43 3.81 5.10
CA ASN A 37 -8.76 3.73 3.68
C ASN A 37 -7.57 4.04 2.75
N LYS A 38 -6.38 4.23 3.32
CA LYS A 38 -5.13 4.41 2.57
C LYS A 38 -4.67 3.10 1.97
N LEU A 39 -4.37 3.08 0.66
CA LEU A 39 -3.91 1.89 -0.05
C LEU A 39 -3.04 2.28 -1.24
N GLY A 40 -1.80 1.81 -1.24
CA GLY A 40 -0.83 2.04 -2.31
C GLY A 40 -0.03 0.78 -2.63
N ILE A 41 0.44 0.68 -3.87
CA ILE A 41 1.27 -0.42 -4.35
C ILE A 41 2.36 0.12 -5.28
N ALA A 42 3.57 -0.42 -5.15
CA ALA A 42 4.71 -0.10 -6.00
C ALA A 42 5.46 -1.37 -6.37
N VAL A 43 5.95 -1.45 -7.60
CA VAL A 43 6.80 -2.54 -8.11
C VAL A 43 8.06 -1.94 -8.71
N TYR A 44 9.22 -2.37 -8.18
CA TYR A 44 10.53 -2.07 -8.74
C TYR A 44 10.96 -3.26 -9.61
N THR A 45 11.23 -3.05 -10.89
CA THR A 45 11.60 -4.12 -11.83
C THR A 45 13.11 -4.30 -11.94
N ASN A 46 13.56 -5.45 -12.48
CA ASN A 46 14.98 -5.72 -12.71
C ASN A 46 15.59 -4.79 -13.78
N GLU A 47 14.76 -4.14 -14.59
CA GLU A 47 15.15 -3.13 -15.57
C GLU A 47 15.34 -1.73 -14.96
N GLY A 48 15.14 -1.59 -13.64
CA GLY A 48 15.35 -0.33 -12.93
C GLY A 48 14.16 0.62 -12.98
N GLU A 49 12.98 0.13 -13.33
CA GLU A 49 11.77 0.93 -13.40
C GLU A 49 10.90 0.78 -12.16
N VAL A 50 10.19 1.86 -11.80
CA VAL A 50 9.22 1.86 -10.70
C VAL A 50 7.83 2.11 -11.26
N ILE A 51 6.93 1.16 -11.07
CA ILE A 51 5.52 1.27 -11.42
C ILE A 51 4.74 1.42 -10.12
N LYS A 52 3.88 2.45 -10.02
CA LYS A 52 3.15 2.80 -8.80
C LYS A 52 1.67 3.02 -9.09
N ALA A 53 0.82 2.77 -8.10
CA ALA A 53 -0.59 3.16 -8.12
C ALA A 53 -1.11 3.39 -6.68
N GLY A 54 -2.20 4.16 -6.54
CA GLY A 54 -2.80 4.48 -5.24
C GLY A 54 -1.96 5.45 -4.41
N ASP A 55 -2.02 5.34 -3.08
CA ASP A 55 -1.29 6.19 -2.13
C ASP A 55 0.22 5.80 -2.01
N ALA A 56 0.85 5.31 -3.07
CA ALA A 56 2.20 4.70 -3.04
C ALA A 56 3.34 5.65 -2.63
N ASP A 57 3.11 6.97 -2.68
CA ASP A 57 4.10 7.99 -2.29
C ASP A 57 3.86 8.55 -0.87
N GLU A 58 2.81 8.11 -0.17
CA GLU A 58 2.54 8.52 1.21
C GLU A 58 3.54 7.86 2.18
N PRO A 59 4.35 8.63 2.93
CA PRO A 59 5.30 8.06 3.87
C PRO A 59 4.60 7.40 5.07
N PHE A 60 5.08 6.23 5.49
CA PHE A 60 4.65 5.57 6.72
C PHE A 60 5.81 4.84 7.41
N SER A 61 5.65 4.54 8.70
CA SER A 61 6.65 3.76 9.45
C SER A 61 6.71 2.33 8.91
N ILE A 62 7.92 1.83 8.63
CA ILE A 62 8.14 0.47 8.11
C ILE A 62 7.84 -0.64 9.13
N GLN A 63 7.74 -0.33 10.43
CA GLN A 63 7.42 -1.28 11.49
C GLN A 63 8.28 -2.57 11.40
N SER A 64 7.69 -3.76 11.61
CA SER A 64 8.43 -5.04 11.58
C SER A 64 9.12 -5.36 10.25
N ILE A 65 8.85 -4.64 9.14
CA ILE A 65 9.63 -4.75 7.88
C ILE A 65 11.10 -4.39 8.12
N SER A 66 11.39 -3.57 9.14
CA SER A 66 12.76 -3.19 9.50
C SER A 66 13.64 -4.33 10.03
N LYS A 67 13.10 -5.54 10.22
CA LYS A 67 13.80 -6.68 10.86
C LYS A 67 14.49 -7.61 9.85
N ALA A 68 14.50 -7.24 8.57
CA ALA A 68 15.10 -8.01 7.48
C ALA A 68 16.61 -8.26 7.71
#